data_AF-A0A2V6TI20-F1
#
_entry.id   AF-A0A2V6TI20-F1
#
_cell.length_a   1.000
_cell.length_b   1.000
_cell.length_c   1.000
_cell.angle_alpha   90.00
_cell.angle_beta   90.00
_cell.angle_gamma   90.00
#
_symmetry.space_group_name_H-M   'P 1'
#
loop_
_entity.id
_entity.type
_entity.pdbx_description
1 polymer ?
#
loop_
_entity_poly.entity_id
_entity_poly.type
_entity_poly.pdbx_seq_one_letter_code
_entity_poly.pdbx_strand_id
1 'polypeptide(L)'
;MAEIVLGLATSHTPMLTLPAELWPSYARNDERNRELAFPPHGLVMPYQEGLVDNAPDLRAKFRGSEPYRAQAEACQRALDELSTTLRAVKPDITVIIGDDQDEWFFEDNMPALSVFWGESAPLIPRTVPPGTRDADVIEAIRRG
;
A
#
# COMPACT_ATOMS: atom_id res chain seq x y z
N MET A 1 32.65 11.41 8.98
CA MET A 1 31.94 11.27 7.68
C MET A 1 30.81 10.29 7.91
N ALA A 2 29.61 10.56 7.40
CA ALA A 2 28.50 9.59 7.50
C ALA A 2 28.68 8.48 6.46
N GLU A 3 28.21 7.27 6.76
CA GLU A 3 28.32 6.08 5.93
C GLU A 3 26.92 5.51 5.63
N ILE A 4 26.67 5.14 4.38
CA ILE A 4 25.45 4.41 3.99
C ILE A 4 25.72 2.92 4.19
N VAL A 5 25.11 2.35 5.23
CA VAL A 5 25.34 0.95 5.63
C VAL A 5 24.30 -0.03 5.11
N LEU A 6 23.14 0.46 4.65
CA LEU A 6 22.03 -0.38 4.19
C LEU A 6 21.07 0.41 3.27
N GLY A 7 20.52 -0.27 2.27
CA GLY A 7 19.33 0.17 1.54
C GLY A 7 18.27 -0.93 1.54
N LEU A 8 17.03 -0.58 1.88
CA LEU A 8 15.87 -1.48 1.86
C LEU A 8 14.73 -0.80 1.07
N ALA A 9 13.86 -1.61 0.47
CA ALA A 9 12.66 -1.13 -0.20
C ALA A 9 11.49 -2.09 0.05
N THR A 10 10.30 -1.54 0.22
CA THR A 10 9.04 -2.29 0.28
C THR A 10 7.94 -1.42 -0.32
N SER A 11 6.88 -2.04 -0.84
CA SER A 11 5.63 -1.32 -1.07
C SER A 11 5.10 -0.75 0.25
N HIS A 12 4.36 0.37 0.20
CA HIS A 12 3.60 0.92 1.34
C HIS A 12 2.09 0.71 1.17
N THR A 13 1.69 -0.28 0.36
CA THR A 13 0.27 -0.52 0.09
C THR A 13 -0.46 -0.92 1.38
N PRO A 14 -1.70 -0.46 1.62
CA PRO A 14 -2.52 -0.91 2.75
C PRO A 14 -2.72 -2.43 2.79
N MET A 15 -2.54 -3.11 1.66
CA MET A 15 -2.64 -4.57 1.56
C MET A 15 -1.58 -5.30 2.42
N LEU A 16 -0.50 -4.64 2.84
CA LEU A 16 0.51 -5.22 3.72
C LEU A 16 0.06 -5.30 5.19
N THR A 17 -0.88 -4.46 5.62
CA THR A 17 -1.42 -4.49 7.00
C THR A 17 -2.83 -5.08 7.05
N LEU A 18 -3.54 -5.08 5.93
CA LEU A 18 -4.87 -5.69 5.83
C LEU A 18 -4.82 -7.22 5.84
N PRO A 19 -5.60 -7.88 6.72
CA PRO A 19 -5.82 -9.32 6.65
C PRO A 19 -6.34 -9.76 5.27
N ALA A 20 -5.86 -10.90 4.77
CA ALA A 20 -6.18 -11.39 3.43
C ALA A 20 -7.68 -11.61 3.20
N GLU A 21 -8.42 -11.90 4.26
CA GLU A 21 -9.86 -12.12 4.27
C GLU A 21 -10.63 -10.84 3.92
N LEU A 22 -10.03 -9.68 4.19
CA LEU A 22 -10.60 -8.37 3.91
C LEU A 22 -10.24 -7.85 2.51
N TRP A 23 -9.28 -8.47 1.82
CA TRP A 23 -8.85 -8.02 0.49
C TRP A 23 -9.99 -8.01 -0.56
N PRO A 24 -10.89 -9.01 -0.63
CA PRO A 24 -12.02 -8.94 -1.55
C PRO A 24 -12.98 -7.79 -1.22
N SER A 25 -13.12 -7.43 0.05
CA SER A 25 -13.92 -6.27 0.47
C SER A 25 -13.24 -4.97 0.06
N TYR A 26 -11.93 -4.85 0.31
CA TYR A 26 -11.11 -3.72 -0.08
C TYR A 26 -11.16 -3.48 -1.61
N ALA A 27 -11.04 -4.55 -2.40
CA ALA A 27 -11.03 -4.50 -3.86
C ALA A 27 -12.34 -4.00 -4.48
N ARG A 28 -13.49 -4.07 -3.79
CA ARG A 28 -14.76 -3.52 -4.32
C ARG A 28 -14.72 -2.02 -4.54
N ASN A 29 -13.79 -1.32 -3.88
CA ASN A 29 -13.59 0.11 -4.12
C ASN A 29 -13.06 0.38 -5.54
N ASP A 30 -12.28 -0.55 -6.10
CA ASP A 30 -11.70 -0.43 -7.45
C ASP A 30 -12.81 -0.42 -8.51
N GLU A 31 -13.89 -1.17 -8.31
CA GLU A 31 -15.04 -1.20 -9.23
C GLU A 31 -15.67 0.17 -9.49
N ARG A 32 -15.50 1.11 -8.55
CA ARG A 32 -16.04 2.48 -8.61
C ARG A 32 -14.98 3.53 -8.89
N ASN A 33 -13.71 3.15 -8.83
CA ASN A 33 -12.59 4.07 -9.01
C ASN A 33 -12.41 4.40 -10.51
N ARG A 34 -12.39 5.70 -10.83
CA ARG A 34 -12.23 6.21 -12.20
C ARG A 34 -10.78 6.55 -12.55
N GLU A 35 -9.86 6.39 -11.60
CA GLU A 35 -8.46 6.76 -11.71
C GLU A 35 -7.54 5.53 -11.79
N LEU A 36 -8.11 4.35 -12.03
CA LEU A 36 -7.33 3.12 -12.18
C LEU A 36 -6.56 3.14 -13.50
N ALA A 37 -5.24 3.08 -13.39
CA ALA A 37 -4.35 2.87 -14.53
C ALA A 37 -4.08 1.36 -14.73
N PHE A 38 -4.32 0.86 -15.95
CA PHE A 38 -4.19 -0.56 -16.26
C PHE A 38 -2.90 -0.88 -17.04
N PRO A 39 -2.14 -1.92 -16.64
CA PRO A 39 -1.04 -2.43 -17.44
C PRO A 39 -1.55 -3.11 -18.74
N PRO A 40 -0.70 -3.25 -19.77
CA PRO A 40 0.70 -2.80 -19.83
C PRO A 40 0.86 -1.34 -20.28
N HIS A 41 -0.21 -0.70 -20.75
CA HIS A 41 -0.14 0.61 -21.40
C HIS A 41 -0.21 1.79 -20.42
N GLY A 42 -0.63 1.56 -19.18
CA GLY A 42 -0.79 2.62 -18.17
C GLY A 42 -1.97 3.55 -18.45
N LEU A 43 -2.96 3.10 -19.24
CA LEU A 43 -4.14 3.90 -19.56
C LEU A 43 -5.12 3.89 -18.39
N VAL A 44 -5.64 5.07 -18.07
CA VAL A 44 -6.73 5.22 -17.10
C VAL A 44 -8.04 4.82 -17.78
N MET A 45 -8.72 3.82 -17.23
CA MET A 45 -9.96 3.28 -17.79
C MET A 45 -10.95 2.91 -16.68
N PRO A 46 -12.28 2.88 -16.97
CA PRO A 46 -13.24 2.29 -16.04
C PRO A 46 -12.91 0.83 -15.73
N TYR A 47 -13.14 0.39 -14.49
CA TYR A 47 -12.81 -0.97 -14.05
C TYR A 47 -13.31 -2.06 -14.99
N GLN A 48 -14.58 -1.96 -15.42
CA GLN A 48 -15.20 -2.96 -16.31
C GLN A 48 -14.53 -3.03 -17.69
N GLU A 49 -14.01 -1.92 -18.21
CA GLU A 49 -13.27 -1.89 -19.48
C GLU A 49 -11.88 -2.50 -19.29
N GLY A 50 -11.20 -2.16 -18.20
CA GLY A 50 -9.89 -2.75 -17.86
C GLY A 50 -9.93 -4.27 -17.64
N LEU A 51 -11.10 -4.83 -17.30
CA LEU A 51 -11.26 -6.29 -17.18
C LEU A 51 -11.20 -7.02 -18.52
N VAL A 52 -11.48 -6.36 -19.65
CA VAL A 52 -11.62 -7.01 -20.96
C VAL A 52 -10.32 -7.69 -21.37
N ASP A 53 -9.18 -7.08 -21.06
CA ASP A 53 -7.85 -7.56 -21.45
C ASP A 53 -7.22 -8.53 -20.44
N ASN A 54 -7.92 -8.85 -19.34
CA ASN A 54 -7.40 -9.79 -18.35
C ASN A 54 -7.34 -11.22 -18.91
N ALA A 55 -6.12 -11.71 -19.12
CA ALA A 55 -5.83 -13.07 -19.57
C ALA A 55 -6.59 -14.11 -18.72
N PRO A 56 -7.22 -15.14 -19.33
CA PRO A 56 -7.95 -16.18 -18.61
C PRO A 56 -7.14 -16.85 -17.49
N ASP A 57 -5.83 -17.03 -17.71
CA ASP A 57 -4.92 -17.63 -16.74
C ASP A 57 -4.74 -16.76 -15.48
N LEU A 58 -4.74 -15.43 -15.62
CA LEU A 58 -4.67 -14.51 -14.49
C LEU A 58 -5.91 -14.65 -13.61
N ARG A 59 -7.10 -14.73 -14.24
CA ARG A 59 -8.37 -14.94 -13.55
C ARG A 59 -8.42 -16.29 -12.84
N ALA A 60 -7.84 -17.32 -13.44
CA ALA A 60 -7.76 -18.65 -12.83
C ALA A 60 -6.80 -18.68 -11.63
N LYS A 61 -5.66 -17.98 -11.72
CA LYS A 61 -4.62 -17.93 -10.68
C LYS A 61 -5.12 -17.36 -9.36
N PHE A 62 -5.96 -16.32 -9.40
CA PHE A 62 -6.45 -15.61 -8.21
C PHE A 62 -7.90 -15.96 -7.85
N ARG A 63 -8.31 -17.21 -8.13
CA ARG A 63 -9.65 -17.70 -7.80
C ARG A 63 -9.69 -18.30 -6.39
N GLY A 64 -10.70 -17.93 -5.61
CA GLY A 64 -10.88 -18.39 -4.22
C GLY A 64 -9.98 -17.64 -3.23
N SER A 65 -10.02 -18.02 -1.95
CA SER A 65 -9.30 -17.33 -0.87
C SER A 65 -7.83 -17.75 -0.72
N GLU A 66 -7.49 -18.97 -1.13
CA GLU A 66 -6.16 -19.56 -0.90
C GLU A 66 -5.01 -18.77 -1.56
N PRO A 67 -5.10 -18.30 -2.83
CA PRO A 67 -4.04 -17.52 -3.44
C PRO A 67 -3.75 -16.22 -2.67
N TYR A 68 -4.79 -15.55 -2.16
CA TYR A 68 -4.64 -14.31 -1.40
C TYR A 68 -3.99 -14.55 -0.03
N ARG A 69 -4.40 -15.61 0.67
CA ARG A 69 -3.76 -16.01 1.94
C ARG A 69 -2.28 -16.33 1.73
N ALA A 70 -1.95 -17.12 0.72
CA ALA A 70 -0.57 -17.47 0.40
C ALA A 70 0.27 -16.22 0.06
N GLN A 71 -0.30 -15.26 -0.66
CA GLN A 71 0.35 -13.99 -0.97
C GLN A 71 0.56 -13.12 0.28
N ALA A 72 -0.45 -12.98 1.13
CA ALA A 72 -0.33 -12.23 2.38
C ALA A 72 0.75 -12.81 3.30
N GLU A 73 0.79 -14.13 3.47
CA GLU A 73 1.83 -14.82 4.25
C GLU A 73 3.23 -14.61 3.65
N ALA A 74 3.35 -14.62 2.32
CA ALA A 74 4.63 -14.33 1.65
C ALA A 74 5.09 -12.89 1.89
N CYS A 75 4.17 -11.92 1.82
CA CYS A 75 4.47 -10.52 2.15
C CYS A 75 4.92 -10.36 3.61
N GLN A 76 4.23 -11.00 4.57
CA GLN A 76 4.62 -10.93 5.98
C GLN A 76 6.02 -11.51 6.22
N ARG A 77 6.35 -12.67 5.62
CA ARG A 77 7.70 -13.24 5.71
C ARG A 77 8.78 -12.31 5.14
N ALA A 78 8.49 -11.63 4.04
CA ALA A 78 9.43 -10.66 3.46
C ALA A 78 9.61 -9.44 4.37
N LEU A 79 8.54 -8.95 5.00
CA LEU A 79 8.62 -7.86 5.98
C LEU A 79 9.43 -8.28 7.23
N ASP A 80 9.28 -9.52 7.70
CA ASP A 80 10.07 -10.07 8.80
C ASP A 80 11.57 -10.11 8.46
N GLU A 81 11.92 -10.43 7.22
CA GLU A 81 13.31 -10.43 6.74
C GLU A 81 13.89 -9.00 6.68
N LEU A 82 13.12 -8.04 6.16
CA LEU A 82 13.51 -6.62 6.15
C LEU A 82 13.71 -6.09 7.57
N SER A 83 12.77 -6.39 8.48
CA SER A 83 12.84 -6.03 9.90
C SER A 83 14.08 -6.64 10.58
N THR A 84 14.34 -7.92 10.33
CA THR A 84 15.51 -8.63 10.85
C THR A 84 16.80 -7.99 10.34
N THR A 85 16.89 -7.69 9.04
CA THR A 85 18.05 -7.06 8.41
C THR A 85 18.32 -5.68 9.00
N LEU A 86 17.30 -4.83 9.11
CA LEU A 86 17.42 -3.50 9.70
C LEU A 86 17.94 -3.57 11.14
N ARG A 87 17.38 -4.47 11.96
CA ARG A 87 17.79 -4.68 13.36
C ARG A 87 19.19 -5.25 13.50
N ALA A 88 19.64 -6.05 12.53
CA ALA A 88 20.99 -6.62 12.53
C ALA A 88 22.06 -5.56 12.20
N VAL A 89 21.78 -4.70 11.21
CA VAL A 89 22.69 -3.61 10.80
C VAL A 89 22.80 -2.51 11.86
N LYS A 90 21.72 -2.25 12.61
CA LYS A 90 21.67 -1.24 13.68
C LYS A 90 22.15 0.16 13.22
N PRO A 91 21.53 0.74 12.17
CA PRO A 91 21.92 2.07 11.73
C PRO A 91 21.58 3.11 12.81
N ASP A 92 22.43 4.13 12.96
CA ASP A 92 22.16 5.25 13.87
C ASP A 92 20.98 6.12 13.40
N ILE A 93 20.76 6.19 12.08
CA ILE A 93 19.73 6.99 11.42
C ILE A 93 19.08 6.16 10.30
N THR A 94 17.75 6.19 10.23
CA THR A 94 17.00 5.68 9.07
C THR A 94 16.34 6.84 8.34
N VAL A 95 16.63 6.99 7.05
CA VAL A 95 15.95 7.95 6.17
C VAL A 95 14.86 7.21 5.42
N ILE A 96 13.60 7.55 5.69
CA ILE A 96 12.43 6.94 5.04
C ILE A 96 12.03 7.84 3.87
N ILE A 97 11.91 7.25 2.69
CA ILE A 97 11.49 7.93 1.46
C ILE A 97 10.16 7.31 1.02
N GLY A 98 9.15 8.15 0.86
CA GLY A 98 7.81 7.78 0.39
C GLY A 98 7.13 8.98 -0.25
N ASP A 99 5.92 8.79 -0.74
CA ASP A 99 5.04 9.86 -1.19
C ASP A 99 4.01 10.20 -0.10
N ASP A 100 3.33 11.33 -0.31
CA ASP A 100 2.13 11.70 0.46
C ASP A 100 0.90 11.25 -0.33
N GLN A 101 -0.04 10.58 0.33
CA GLN A 101 -1.25 10.04 -0.30
C GLN A 101 -2.43 11.03 -0.18
N ASP A 102 -2.20 12.31 -0.51
CA ASP A 102 -3.12 13.43 -0.25
C ASP A 102 -3.55 13.50 1.22
N GLU A 103 -2.56 13.48 2.12
CA GLU A 103 -2.77 13.47 3.57
C GLU A 103 -2.26 14.75 4.23
N TRP A 104 -1.10 15.25 3.79
CA TRP A 104 -0.43 16.42 4.36
C TRP A 104 -0.23 17.54 3.34
N PHE A 105 -0.03 17.18 2.08
CA PHE A 105 0.16 18.10 0.98
C PHE A 105 -1.06 18.03 0.06
N PHE A 106 -1.49 19.20 -0.43
CA PHE A 106 -2.64 19.33 -1.32
C PHE A 106 -2.25 20.23 -2.50
N GLU A 107 -3.16 20.41 -3.44
CA GLU A 107 -2.92 21.12 -4.71
C GLU A 107 -2.39 22.56 -4.55
N ASP A 108 -2.66 23.22 -3.43
CA ASP A 108 -2.17 24.56 -3.11
C ASP A 108 -0.72 24.56 -2.57
N ASN A 109 -0.20 23.42 -2.12
CA ASN A 109 1.14 23.25 -1.60
C ASN A 109 1.65 21.80 -1.78
N MET A 110 2.02 21.46 -3.01
CA MET A 110 2.55 20.14 -3.38
C MET A 110 4.02 20.25 -3.84
N PRO A 111 4.99 20.24 -2.91
CA PRO A 111 6.40 20.35 -3.27
C PRO A 111 6.91 19.08 -3.96
N ALA A 112 7.83 19.24 -4.92
CA ALA A 112 8.48 18.09 -5.58
C ALA A 112 9.33 17.24 -4.61
N LEU A 113 9.89 17.87 -3.59
CA LEU A 113 10.62 17.21 -2.51
C LEU A 113 10.26 17.91 -1.19
N SER A 114 9.91 17.12 -0.18
CA SER A 114 9.69 17.59 1.19
C SER A 114 10.56 16.80 2.14
N VAL A 115 11.21 17.49 3.07
CA VAL A 115 12.04 16.86 4.11
C VAL A 115 11.47 17.27 5.45
N PHE A 116 11.02 16.29 6.22
CA PHE A 116 10.62 16.51 7.61
C PHE A 116 11.82 16.24 8.53
N TRP A 117 12.12 17.19 9.42
CA TRP A 117 13.24 17.10 10.39
C TRP A 117 12.82 17.41 11.83
N GLY A 118 11.52 17.40 12.13
CA GLY A 118 11.02 17.58 13.49
C GLY A 118 11.33 16.38 14.39
N GLU A 119 11.19 16.56 15.71
CA GLU A 119 11.47 15.50 16.69
C GLU A 119 10.51 14.30 16.58
N SER A 120 9.27 14.54 16.14
CA SER A 120 8.26 13.51 15.93
C SER A 120 7.24 13.91 14.87
N ALA A 121 6.74 12.94 14.10
CA ALA A 121 5.62 13.11 13.19
C ALA A 121 4.40 12.36 13.75
N PRO A 122 3.24 13.01 13.91
CA PRO A 122 2.04 12.33 14.38
C PRO A 122 1.51 11.36 13.33
N LEU A 123 1.13 10.15 13.73
CA LEU A 123 0.31 9.26 12.92
C LEU A 123 -1.16 9.63 13.13
N ILE A 124 -1.77 10.25 12.13
CA ILE A 124 -3.18 10.68 12.16
C ILE A 124 -3.99 9.77 11.23
N PRO A 125 -4.77 8.82 11.75
CA PRO A 125 -5.57 7.95 10.90
C PRO A 125 -6.61 8.75 10.11
N ARG A 126 -6.68 8.50 8.79
CA ARG A 126 -7.68 9.12 7.93
C ARG A 126 -9.09 8.73 8.40
N THR A 127 -9.96 9.73 8.55
CA THR A 127 -11.37 9.47 8.84
C THR A 127 -12.10 9.19 7.53
N VAL A 128 -12.50 7.94 7.35
CA VAL A 128 -13.21 7.49 6.16
C VAL A 128 -14.71 7.76 6.32
N PRO A 129 -15.37 8.49 5.40
CA PRO A 129 -16.80 8.76 5.50
C PRO A 129 -17.63 7.46 5.55
N PRO A 130 -18.71 7.39 6.35
CA PRO A 130 -19.59 6.22 6.38
C PRO A 130 -20.10 5.85 4.98
N GLY A 131 -20.13 4.54 4.67
CA GLY A 131 -20.67 4.02 3.41
C GLY A 131 -19.68 4.02 2.23
N THR A 132 -18.45 4.52 2.41
CA THR A 132 -17.39 4.43 1.38
C THR A 132 -16.71 3.06 1.35
N ARG A 133 -16.54 2.42 2.52
CA ARG A 133 -15.95 1.07 2.68
C ARG A 133 -16.65 0.31 3.80
N ASP A 134 -16.47 -1.01 3.82
CA ASP A 134 -16.92 -1.86 4.93
C ASP A 134 -16.25 -1.43 6.25
N ALA A 135 -16.99 -1.51 7.36
CA ALA A 135 -16.51 -1.08 8.68
C ALA A 135 -15.24 -1.82 9.12
N ASP A 136 -15.16 -3.13 8.87
CA ASP A 136 -14.01 -3.95 9.24
C ASP A 136 -12.74 -3.54 8.48
N VAL A 137 -12.88 -3.13 7.21
CA VAL A 137 -11.77 -2.60 6.41
C VAL A 137 -11.29 -1.25 6.96
N ILE A 138 -12.23 -0.36 7.32
CA ILE A 138 -11.89 0.95 7.90
C ILE A 138 -11.15 0.78 9.21
N GLU A 139 -11.64 -0.11 10.08
CA GLU A 139 -11.03 -0.37 11.37
C GLU A 139 -9.65 -1.03 11.22
N ALA A 140 -9.48 -1.97 10.29
CA ALA A 140 -8.18 -2.58 10.01
C ALA A 140 -7.16 -1.54 9.50
N ILE A 141 -7.53 -0.68 8.54
CA ILE A 141 -6.64 0.40 8.06
C ILE A 141 -6.25 1.35 9.20
N ARG A 142 -7.20 1.69 10.07
CA ARG A 142 -6.97 2.61 11.19
C ARG A 142 -5.97 2.05 12.22
N ARG A 143 -5.92 0.73 12.40
CA ARG A 143 -5.02 0.08 13.38
C ARG A 143 -3.57 0.04 12.90
N GLY A 144 -3.33 0.21 11.60
CA GLY A 144 -2.04 -0.11 10.99
C GLY A 144 -1.76 -1.60 11.01
#